data_AF-A0A9X0UGG1-F1
#
_entry.id   AF-A0A9X0UGG1-F1
#
_cell.length_a   1.000
_cell.length_b   1.000
_cell.length_c   1.000
_cell.angle_alpha   90.00
_cell.angle_beta   90.00
_cell.angle_gamma   90.00
#
_symmetry.space_group_name_H-M   'P 1'
#
loop_
_entity.id
_entity.type
_entity.pdbx_description
1 polymer ?
#
loop_
_entity_poly.entity_id
_entity_poly.type
_entity_poly.pdbx_seq_one_letter_code
_entity_poly.pdbx_strand_id
1 'polypeptide(L)'
;MVFQRAKYWQSGASLVEFMIASLVGSIALAIIGSLFLSNQRVALQRSQEIMLQQQMSMVMHQLKRDVLRAGYNYLDSYSLQFIDKPDLISVTDHSIGYVYYIHNHSAEKFSHTLYRLDSNSLKYCQANYLIPQSTANMARCFNLFDPKQVRVTQFSVKRFPINGQAVQSAVISIDVSASLVANPEVAHSMQLHITQRNWQS
;
A
#
# COMPACT_ATOMS: atom_id res chain seq x y z
N MET A 1 -29.42 -73.55 21.80
CA MET A 1 -29.09 -72.20 21.33
C MET A 1 -28.12 -72.35 20.16
N VAL A 2 -28.59 -72.17 18.93
CA VAL A 2 -27.81 -72.42 17.71
C VAL A 2 -27.26 -71.09 17.20
N PHE A 3 -25.94 -70.91 17.26
CA PHE A 3 -25.27 -69.81 16.57
C PHE A 3 -25.13 -70.17 15.09
N GLN A 4 -25.94 -69.54 14.23
CA GLN A 4 -25.71 -69.56 12.78
C GLN A 4 -24.47 -68.71 12.46
N ARG A 5 -23.36 -69.37 12.10
CA ARG A 5 -22.21 -68.69 11.48
C ARG A 5 -22.55 -68.37 10.03
N ALA A 6 -22.70 -67.09 9.71
CA ALA A 6 -22.73 -66.61 8.34
C ALA A 6 -21.38 -66.93 7.68
N LYS A 7 -21.41 -67.77 6.64
CA LYS A 7 -20.25 -68.16 5.86
C LYS A 7 -19.97 -67.04 4.84
N TYR A 8 -19.07 -66.12 5.17
CA TYR A 8 -18.61 -65.10 4.21
C TYR A 8 -17.77 -65.79 3.13
N TRP A 9 -18.23 -65.74 1.88
CA TRP A 9 -17.43 -66.10 0.71
C TRP A 9 -16.45 -64.96 0.43
N GLN A 10 -15.16 -65.18 0.70
CA GLN A 10 -14.09 -64.36 0.14
C GLN A 10 -13.79 -64.87 -1.27
N SER A 11 -14.23 -64.11 -2.28
CA SER A 11 -13.72 -64.26 -3.65
C SER A 11 -12.35 -63.58 -3.71
N GLY A 12 -11.31 -64.31 -4.09
CA GLY A 12 -9.98 -63.73 -4.29
C GLY A 12 -10.01 -62.70 -5.42
N ALA A 13 -9.40 -61.53 -5.19
CA ALA A 13 -9.30 -60.49 -6.22
C ALA A 13 -8.52 -61.02 -7.43
N SER A 14 -9.08 -60.87 -8.63
CA SER A 14 -8.40 -61.23 -9.88
C SER A 14 -7.25 -60.26 -10.17
N LEU A 15 -6.18 -60.74 -10.80
CA LEU A 15 -5.05 -59.89 -11.23
C LEU A 15 -5.56 -58.73 -12.13
N VAL A 16 -6.54 -59.01 -13.00
CA VAL A 16 -7.16 -58.01 -13.87
C VAL A 16 -7.90 -56.95 -13.06
N GLU A 17 -8.54 -57.34 -11.97
CA GLU A 17 -9.29 -56.44 -11.08
C GLU A 17 -8.33 -55.51 -10.31
N PHE A 18 -7.16 -56.01 -9.89
CA PHE A 18 -6.10 -55.17 -9.31
C PHE A 18 -5.51 -54.20 -10.35
N MET A 19 -5.31 -54.62 -11.60
CA MET A 19 -4.85 -53.74 -12.68
C MET A 19 -5.87 -52.63 -12.98
N ILE A 20 -7.16 -52.95 -13.01
CA ILE A 20 -8.22 -51.95 -13.20
C ILE A 20 -8.30 -51.00 -11.99
N ALA A 21 -8.26 -51.54 -10.78
CA ALA A 21 -8.31 -50.73 -9.56
C ALA A 21 -7.11 -49.77 -9.44
N SER A 22 -5.90 -50.24 -9.78
CA SER A 22 -4.70 -49.40 -9.80
C SER A 22 -4.75 -48.35 -10.91
N LEU A 23 -5.27 -48.68 -12.09
CA LEU A 23 -5.49 -47.71 -13.16
C LEU A 23 -6.47 -46.60 -12.73
N VAL A 24 -7.64 -46.98 -12.20
CA VAL A 24 -8.65 -46.03 -11.73
C VAL A 24 -8.11 -45.19 -10.56
N GLY A 25 -7.37 -45.80 -9.63
CA GLY A 25 -6.71 -45.09 -8.54
C GLY A 25 -5.67 -44.07 -9.03
N SER A 26 -4.88 -44.42 -10.04
CA SER A 26 -3.88 -43.50 -10.62
C SER A 26 -4.55 -42.29 -11.31
N ILE A 27 -5.65 -42.51 -12.04
CA ILE A 27 -6.44 -41.45 -12.68
C ILE A 27 -7.04 -40.54 -11.60
N ALA A 28 -7.62 -41.11 -10.54
CA ALA A 28 -8.18 -40.35 -9.44
C ALA A 28 -7.12 -39.47 -8.75
N LEU A 29 -5.94 -40.03 -8.46
CA LEU A 29 -4.82 -39.28 -7.89
C LEU A 29 -4.32 -38.16 -8.81
N ALA A 30 -4.24 -38.41 -10.11
CA ALA A 30 -3.85 -37.39 -11.09
C ALA A 30 -4.83 -36.22 -11.11
N ILE A 31 -6.14 -36.51 -11.12
CA ILE A 31 -7.18 -35.48 -11.08
C ILE A 31 -7.09 -34.67 -9.79
N ILE A 32 -7.09 -35.32 -8.63
CA ILE A 32 -7.03 -34.64 -7.32
C ILE A 32 -5.74 -33.82 -7.20
N GLY A 33 -4.61 -34.37 -7.63
CA GLY A 33 -3.33 -33.68 -7.63
C GLY A 33 -3.33 -32.43 -8.51
N SER A 34 -3.89 -32.51 -9.72
CA SER A 34 -3.98 -31.36 -10.62
C SER A 34 -4.89 -30.25 -10.07
N LEU A 35 -6.04 -30.61 -9.49
CA LEU A 35 -6.96 -29.67 -8.86
C LEU A 35 -6.32 -29.00 -7.64
N PHE A 36 -5.63 -29.78 -6.81
CA PHE A 36 -4.92 -29.25 -5.64
C PHE A 36 -3.84 -28.24 -6.03
N LEU A 37 -3.02 -28.55 -7.04
CA LEU A 37 -2.00 -27.63 -7.55
C LEU A 37 -2.62 -26.36 -8.16
N SER A 38 -3.71 -26.51 -8.90
CA SER A 38 -4.46 -25.38 -9.47
C SER A 38 -4.99 -24.46 -8.36
N ASN A 39 -5.65 -25.03 -7.36
CA ASN A 39 -6.19 -24.30 -6.22
C ASN A 39 -5.09 -23.58 -5.42
N GLN A 40 -3.93 -24.21 -5.23
CA GLN A 40 -2.79 -23.56 -4.56
C GLN A 40 -2.27 -22.35 -5.35
N ARG A 41 -2.15 -22.45 -6.68
CA ARG A 41 -1.70 -21.33 -7.52
C ARG A 41 -2.65 -20.14 -7.42
N VAL A 42 -3.95 -20.39 -7.52
CA VAL A 42 -4.98 -19.35 -7.38
C VAL A 42 -4.95 -18.72 -5.99
N ALA A 43 -4.85 -19.54 -4.93
CA ALA A 43 -4.77 -19.06 -3.56
C ALA A 43 -3.52 -18.19 -3.32
N LEU A 44 -2.37 -18.60 -3.86
CA LEU A 44 -1.12 -17.84 -3.76
C LEU A 44 -1.23 -16.48 -4.47
N GLN A 45 -1.78 -16.47 -5.70
CA GLN A 45 -2.00 -15.22 -6.43
C GLN A 45 -2.94 -14.28 -5.68
N ARG A 46 -4.06 -14.80 -5.14
CA ARG A 46 -4.98 -14.00 -4.32
C ARG A 46 -4.32 -13.46 -3.06
N SER A 47 -3.48 -14.26 -2.41
CA SER A 47 -2.72 -13.82 -1.24
C SER A 47 -1.78 -12.66 -1.58
N GLN A 48 -1.10 -12.73 -2.73
CA GLN A 48 -0.24 -11.66 -3.26
C GLN A 48 -1.04 -10.38 -3.56
N GLU A 49 -2.20 -10.49 -4.20
CA GLU A 49 -3.10 -9.36 -4.48
C GLU A 49 -3.54 -8.67 -3.19
N ILE A 50 -4.01 -9.43 -2.21
CA ILE A 50 -4.46 -8.91 -0.90
C ILE A 50 -3.31 -8.24 -0.15
N MET A 51 -2.12 -8.85 -0.15
CA MET A 51 -0.93 -8.31 0.52
C MET A 51 -0.54 -6.95 -0.07
N LEU A 52 -0.50 -6.82 -1.42
CA LEU A 52 -0.21 -5.55 -2.08
C LEU A 52 -1.27 -4.49 -1.75
N GLN A 53 -2.56 -4.86 -1.82
CA GLN A 53 -3.68 -3.97 -1.48
C GLN A 53 -3.59 -3.44 -0.03
N GLN A 54 -3.30 -4.32 0.93
CA GLN A 54 -3.16 -3.95 2.33
C GLN A 54 -1.99 -2.99 2.56
N GLN A 55 -0.82 -3.30 1.98
CA GLN A 55 0.35 -2.42 2.07
C GLN A 55 0.07 -1.04 1.48
N MET A 56 -0.52 -0.97 0.28
CA MET A 56 -0.90 0.29 -0.33
C MET A 56 -1.92 1.05 0.53
N SER A 57 -2.94 0.37 1.05
CA SER A 57 -3.96 0.98 1.91
C SER A 57 -3.34 1.62 3.16
N MET A 58 -2.43 0.91 3.83
CA MET A 58 -1.73 1.43 5.01
C MET A 58 -0.94 2.70 4.69
N VAL A 59 -0.18 2.69 3.58
CA VAL A 59 0.58 3.86 3.13
C VAL A 59 -0.34 5.03 2.76
N MET A 60 -1.43 4.78 2.04
CA MET A 60 -2.40 5.81 1.66
C MET A 60 -3.10 6.41 2.89
N HIS A 61 -3.45 5.59 3.88
CA HIS A 61 -4.02 6.06 5.13
C HIS A 61 -3.02 6.86 5.96
N GLN A 62 -1.77 6.44 6.03
CA GLN A 62 -0.71 7.20 6.69
C GLN A 62 -0.52 8.55 6.01
N LEU A 63 -0.32 8.56 4.68
CA LEU A 63 -0.18 9.78 3.89
C LEU A 63 -1.36 10.71 4.12
N LYS A 64 -2.60 10.20 4.09
CA LYS A 64 -3.80 11.00 4.38
C LYS A 64 -3.71 11.69 5.74
N ARG A 65 -3.38 10.94 6.80
CA ARG A 65 -3.29 11.49 8.16
C ARG A 65 -2.17 12.52 8.26
N ASP A 66 -1.03 12.25 7.63
CA ASP A 66 0.13 13.11 7.74
C ASP A 66 -0.09 14.43 6.98
N VAL A 67 -0.67 14.39 5.77
CA VAL A 67 -1.06 15.58 4.99
C VAL A 67 -2.10 16.43 5.71
N LEU A 68 -3.02 15.85 6.48
CA LEU A 68 -4.01 16.62 7.24
C LEU A 68 -3.38 17.48 8.35
N ARG A 69 -2.12 17.23 8.72
CA ARG A 69 -1.37 18.06 9.68
C ARG A 69 -0.71 19.27 9.02
N ALA A 70 -0.65 19.31 7.69
CA ALA A 70 -0.02 20.37 6.92
C ALA A 70 -0.49 21.74 7.40
N GLY A 71 0.46 22.66 7.61
CA GLY A 71 0.17 24.04 7.96
C GLY A 71 -0.15 24.31 9.42
N TYR A 72 -0.30 23.28 10.26
CA TYR A 72 -0.63 23.49 11.66
C TYR A 72 0.45 24.32 12.34
N ASN A 73 0.10 25.52 12.82
CA ASN A 73 0.99 26.42 13.54
C ASN A 73 0.38 26.74 14.91
N TYR A 74 1.12 26.47 15.99
CA TYR A 74 0.68 26.83 17.34
C TYR A 74 1.19 28.23 17.76
N LEU A 75 2.26 28.71 17.13
CA LEU A 75 2.95 29.94 17.54
C LEU A 75 2.33 31.20 16.92
N ASP A 76 1.60 31.05 15.82
CA ASP A 76 1.04 32.15 15.05
C ASP A 76 -0.30 31.73 14.41
N SER A 77 -1.08 32.73 14.02
CA SER A 77 -2.32 32.62 13.25
C SER A 77 -2.09 32.23 11.78
N TYR A 78 -0.88 32.43 11.25
CA TYR A 78 -0.51 32.06 9.88
C TYR A 78 -0.12 30.59 9.78
N SER A 79 -0.52 29.96 8.68
CA SER A 79 -0.22 28.56 8.41
C SER A 79 1.23 28.36 7.95
N LEU A 80 1.85 27.23 8.34
CA LEU A 80 3.24 26.93 8.01
C LEU A 80 3.42 26.36 6.61
N GLN A 81 4.44 26.86 5.89
CA GLN A 81 4.82 26.40 4.56
C GLN A 81 6.33 26.21 4.46
N PHE A 82 6.79 25.57 3.38
CA PHE A 82 8.22 25.59 3.02
C PHE A 82 8.64 27.01 2.63
N ILE A 83 9.88 27.40 2.93
CA ILE A 83 10.38 28.74 2.62
C ILE A 83 10.36 29.02 1.11
N ASP A 84 10.63 28.01 0.29
CA ASP A 84 10.73 28.12 -1.17
C ASP A 84 9.40 27.91 -1.90
N LYS A 85 8.28 27.77 -1.17
CA LYS A 85 6.97 27.46 -1.76
C LYS A 85 5.90 28.41 -1.20
N PRO A 86 5.06 29.01 -2.06
CA PRO A 86 4.00 29.91 -1.62
C PRO A 86 2.78 29.18 -1.05
N ASP A 87 2.69 27.86 -1.27
CA ASP A 87 1.54 27.05 -0.91
C ASP A 87 1.80 26.25 0.38
N LEU A 88 0.74 26.12 1.19
CA LEU A 88 0.70 25.27 2.40
C LEU A 88 1.23 23.85 2.15
N ILE A 89 0.79 23.29 1.03
CA ILE A 89 1.14 21.95 0.57
C ILE A 89 1.88 22.16 -0.75
N SER A 90 3.18 21.88 -0.75
CA SER A 90 4.00 21.89 -1.95
C SER A 90 3.64 20.67 -2.80
N VAL A 91 3.10 20.91 -3.99
CA VAL A 91 2.72 19.86 -4.93
C VAL A 91 3.54 19.99 -6.20
N THR A 92 4.03 18.85 -6.69
CA THR A 92 4.46 18.66 -8.09
C THR A 92 3.79 17.41 -8.64
N ASP A 93 3.95 17.13 -9.93
CA ASP A 93 3.38 15.92 -10.53
C ASP A 93 3.77 14.63 -9.79
N HIS A 94 4.97 14.59 -9.18
CA HIS A 94 5.52 13.38 -8.54
C HIS A 94 5.93 13.58 -7.08
N SER A 95 5.48 14.68 -6.45
CA SER A 95 5.81 14.94 -5.05
C SER A 95 4.73 15.73 -4.32
N ILE A 96 4.65 15.48 -3.02
CA ILE A 96 3.82 16.24 -2.10
C ILE A 96 4.61 16.47 -0.82
N GLY A 97 4.65 17.71 -0.35
CA GLY A 97 5.29 18.03 0.93
C GLY A 97 4.51 19.09 1.69
N TYR A 98 4.77 19.15 2.99
CA TYR A 98 4.18 20.14 3.88
C TYR A 98 5.04 20.31 5.13
N VAL A 99 4.74 21.36 5.89
CA VAL A 99 5.39 21.71 7.15
C VAL A 99 4.33 21.82 8.24
N TYR A 100 4.67 21.42 9.46
CA TYR A 100 3.80 21.62 10.61
C TYR A 100 4.59 21.80 11.91
N TYR A 101 3.98 22.48 12.88
CA TYR A 101 4.55 22.72 14.20
C TYR A 101 4.52 21.45 15.06
N ILE A 102 5.62 21.15 15.74
CA ILE A 102 5.72 20.07 16.73
C ILE A 102 5.88 20.66 18.13
N HIS A 103 4.95 20.31 19.02
CA HIS A 103 5.04 20.66 20.43
C HIS A 103 5.86 19.62 21.19
N ASN A 104 7.18 19.65 21.02
CA ASN A 104 8.11 18.78 21.74
C ASN A 104 9.02 19.61 22.67
N HIS A 105 9.54 18.97 23.72
CA HIS A 105 10.58 19.53 24.60
C HIS A 105 11.96 19.66 23.90
N SER A 106 12.06 19.28 22.63
CA SER A 106 13.23 19.52 21.80
C SER A 106 13.37 21.00 21.43
N ALA A 107 14.59 21.39 21.06
CA ALA A 107 14.86 22.71 20.50
C ALA A 107 14.10 22.89 19.17
N GLU A 108 14.09 21.88 18.31
CA GLU A 108 13.37 21.88 17.02
C GLU A 108 11.85 22.03 17.21
N LYS A 109 11.24 22.89 16.38
CA LYS A 109 9.83 23.28 16.46
C LYS A 109 9.02 22.97 15.20
N PHE A 110 9.68 22.67 14.09
CA PHE A 110 9.02 22.49 12.79
C PHE A 110 9.40 21.16 12.16
N SER A 111 8.41 20.31 11.90
CA SER A 111 8.58 19.07 11.14
C SER A 111 8.25 19.31 9.68
N HIS A 112 9.17 18.92 8.81
CA HIS A 112 9.02 18.98 7.36
C HIS A 112 8.89 17.57 6.85
N THR A 113 7.93 17.35 5.96
CA THR A 113 7.69 16.05 5.34
C THR A 113 7.58 16.22 3.83
N LEU A 114 8.23 15.33 3.08
CA LEU A 114 8.19 15.28 1.63
C LEU A 114 8.04 13.82 1.16
N TYR A 115 6.97 13.55 0.43
CA TYR A 115 6.81 12.32 -0.34
C TYR A 115 7.22 12.60 -1.78
N ARG A 116 8.03 11.71 -2.36
CA ARG A 116 8.43 11.81 -3.77
C ARG A 116 8.64 10.45 -4.39
N LEU A 117 8.28 10.30 -5.65
CA LEU A 117 8.69 9.15 -6.43
C LEU A 117 10.13 9.33 -6.89
N ASP A 118 10.97 8.34 -6.62
CA ASP A 118 12.35 8.29 -7.11
C ASP A 118 12.71 6.85 -7.45
N SER A 119 13.11 6.61 -8.70
CA SER A 119 13.57 5.30 -9.17
C SER A 119 12.59 4.17 -8.81
N ASN A 120 11.31 4.40 -9.09
CA ASN A 120 10.19 3.50 -8.82
C ASN A 120 9.99 3.14 -7.33
N SER A 121 10.55 3.94 -6.43
CA SER A 121 10.35 3.85 -4.99
C SER A 121 9.63 5.10 -4.52
N LEU A 122 8.50 4.95 -3.84
CA LEU A 122 7.88 6.08 -3.16
C LEU A 122 8.67 6.34 -1.88
N LYS A 123 9.36 7.48 -1.86
CA LYS A 123 10.22 7.90 -0.76
C LYS A 123 9.47 8.85 0.18
N TYR A 124 9.75 8.69 1.46
CA TYR A 124 9.31 9.54 2.56
C TYR A 124 10.53 10.23 3.17
N CYS A 125 10.61 11.54 3.06
CA CYS A 125 11.65 12.35 3.67
C CYS A 125 11.07 13.12 4.85
N GLN A 126 11.74 13.08 5.99
CA GLN A 126 11.34 13.86 7.16
C GLN A 126 12.56 14.42 7.87
N ALA A 127 12.49 15.70 8.22
CA ALA A 127 13.44 16.29 9.15
C ALA A 127 12.78 17.41 9.95
N ASN A 128 13.33 17.64 11.14
CA ASN A 128 12.88 18.66 12.07
C ASN A 128 13.90 19.80 12.11
N TYR A 129 13.43 21.03 12.28
CA TYR A 129 14.27 22.21 12.32
C TYR A 129 13.76 23.23 13.33
N LEU A 130 14.66 24.15 13.71
CA LEU A 130 14.37 25.31 14.57
C LEU A 130 13.54 26.38 13.86
N ILE A 131 13.71 26.48 12.54
CA ILE A 131 13.00 27.40 11.66
C ILE A 131 12.50 26.62 10.44
N PRO A 132 11.45 27.07 9.74
CA PRO A 132 11.06 26.50 8.45
C PRO A 132 12.26 26.42 7.49
N GLN A 133 12.24 25.45 6.57
CA GLN A 133 13.32 25.17 5.61
C GLN A 133 12.78 25.06 4.20
N SER A 134 13.68 24.97 3.23
CA SER A 134 13.33 24.71 1.83
C SER A 134 13.12 23.22 1.56
N THR A 135 12.39 22.90 0.50
CA THR A 135 12.22 21.51 0.03
C THR A 135 13.55 20.85 -0.36
N ALA A 136 14.53 21.62 -0.84
CA ALA A 136 15.85 21.13 -1.24
C ALA A 136 16.67 20.57 -0.05
N ASN A 137 16.39 21.03 1.17
CA ASN A 137 17.07 20.54 2.38
C ASN A 137 16.54 19.17 2.84
N MET A 138 15.54 18.61 2.15
CA MET A 138 14.96 17.29 2.42
C MET A 138 15.79 16.14 1.82
N ALA A 139 16.99 15.94 2.37
CA ALA A 139 17.94 14.92 1.88
C ALA A 139 17.72 13.52 2.46
N ARG A 140 17.30 13.40 3.73
CA ARG A 140 17.12 12.11 4.41
C ARG A 140 15.75 11.52 4.06
N CYS A 141 15.76 10.46 3.26
CA CYS A 141 14.56 9.82 2.78
C CYS A 141 14.62 8.30 2.94
N PHE A 142 13.47 7.69 3.20
CA PHE A 142 13.28 6.26 3.37
C PHE A 142 12.26 5.75 2.36
N ASN A 143 12.37 4.48 1.96
CA ASN A 143 11.37 3.88 1.10
C ASN A 143 10.12 3.53 1.93
N LEU A 144 8.93 3.90 1.45
CA LEU A 144 7.66 3.54 2.09
C LEU A 144 7.28 2.08 1.87
N PHE A 145 7.78 1.51 0.79
CA PHE A 145 7.64 0.09 0.50
C PHE A 145 9.03 -0.55 0.49
N ASP A 146 9.11 -1.85 0.79
CA ASP A 146 10.34 -2.60 0.55
C ASP A 146 10.60 -2.67 -0.96
N PRO A 147 11.68 -2.05 -1.48
CA PRO A 147 11.97 -2.01 -2.92
C PRO A 147 12.23 -3.38 -3.53
N LYS A 148 12.48 -4.41 -2.70
CA LYS A 148 12.61 -5.80 -3.16
C LYS A 148 11.27 -6.50 -3.34
N GLN A 149 10.19 -5.97 -2.75
CA GLN A 149 8.87 -6.58 -2.78
C GLN A 149 7.90 -5.81 -3.67
N VAL A 150 7.86 -4.48 -3.54
CA VAL A 150 6.90 -3.62 -4.24
C VAL A 150 7.64 -2.53 -4.99
N ARG A 151 7.24 -2.33 -6.24
CA ARG A 151 7.70 -1.27 -7.11
C ARG A 151 6.55 -0.33 -7.42
N VAL A 152 6.74 0.96 -7.18
CA VAL A 152 5.76 2.00 -7.50
C VAL A 152 5.93 2.38 -8.96
N THR A 153 4.88 2.16 -9.76
CA THR A 153 4.87 2.44 -11.20
C THR A 153 4.34 3.83 -11.51
N GLN A 154 3.47 4.37 -10.64
CA GLN A 154 2.94 5.72 -10.78
C GLN A 154 2.71 6.36 -9.41
N PHE A 155 3.07 7.63 -9.31
CA PHE A 155 2.71 8.50 -8.19
C PHE A 155 2.41 9.87 -8.79
N SER A 156 1.13 10.24 -8.82
CA SER A 156 0.65 11.50 -9.39
C SER A 156 -0.04 12.31 -8.31
N VAL A 157 0.37 13.57 -8.14
CA VAL A 157 -0.28 14.50 -7.21
C VAL A 157 -0.82 15.69 -7.99
N LYS A 158 -2.09 16.00 -7.80
CA LYS A 158 -2.77 17.14 -8.42
C LYS A 158 -3.43 18.00 -7.36
N ARG A 159 -3.34 19.31 -7.54
CA ARG A 159 -4.01 20.31 -6.68
C ARG A 159 -5.12 20.98 -7.46
N PHE A 160 -6.31 20.98 -6.87
CA PHE A 160 -7.49 21.65 -7.39
C PHE A 160 -7.85 22.79 -6.42
N PRO A 161 -7.55 24.05 -6.77
CA PRO A 161 -7.90 25.18 -5.92
C PRO A 161 -9.42 25.32 -5.81
N ILE A 162 -9.91 25.62 -4.61
CA ILE A 162 -11.29 25.97 -4.31
C ILE A 162 -11.29 27.46 -3.96
N ASN A 163 -11.68 28.28 -4.92
CA ASN A 163 -11.76 29.72 -4.76
C ASN A 163 -13.15 30.08 -4.21
N GLY A 164 -13.23 30.35 -2.90
CA GLY A 164 -14.39 30.99 -2.28
C GLY A 164 -14.17 32.50 -2.12
N GLN A 165 -15.25 33.28 -1.96
CA GLN A 165 -15.16 34.75 -1.85
C GLN A 165 -14.39 35.25 -0.61
N ALA A 166 -14.16 34.42 0.41
CA ALA A 166 -13.42 34.75 1.63
C ALA A 166 -12.40 33.67 2.04
N VAL A 167 -12.24 32.61 1.24
CA VAL A 167 -11.51 31.38 1.62
C VAL A 167 -10.79 30.82 0.40
N GLN A 168 -9.46 30.71 0.46
CA GLN A 168 -8.67 29.94 -0.51
C GLN A 168 -8.37 28.56 0.07
N SER A 169 -9.13 27.55 -0.33
CA SER A 169 -8.87 26.14 0.04
C SER A 169 -8.42 25.34 -1.19
N ALA A 170 -8.04 24.09 -1.03
CA ALA A 170 -7.69 23.22 -2.13
C ALA A 170 -8.03 21.75 -1.84
N VAL A 171 -8.36 21.01 -2.89
CA VAL A 171 -8.43 19.54 -2.86
C VAL A 171 -7.17 18.99 -3.51
N ILE A 172 -6.51 18.08 -2.81
CA ILE A 172 -5.35 17.35 -3.29
C ILE A 172 -5.82 15.96 -3.72
N SER A 173 -5.56 15.60 -4.97
CA SER A 173 -5.76 14.26 -5.50
C SER A 173 -4.42 13.55 -5.62
N ILE A 174 -4.35 12.32 -5.10
CA ILE A 174 -3.14 11.52 -5.09
C ILE A 174 -3.48 10.16 -5.69
N ASP A 175 -2.81 9.82 -6.77
CA ASP A 175 -2.95 8.56 -7.49
C ASP A 175 -1.66 7.76 -7.33
N VAL A 176 -1.77 6.53 -6.83
CA VAL A 176 -0.63 5.64 -6.60
C VAL A 176 -0.90 4.31 -7.26
N SER A 177 0.00 3.88 -8.13
CA SER A 177 0.00 2.54 -8.74
C SER A 177 1.29 1.82 -8.39
N ALA A 178 1.17 0.53 -8.06
CA ALA A 178 2.30 -0.31 -7.71
C ALA A 178 2.09 -1.75 -8.21
N SER A 179 3.20 -2.47 -8.35
CA SER A 179 3.22 -3.89 -8.67
C SER A 179 4.19 -4.63 -7.76
N LEU A 180 4.01 -5.94 -7.63
CA LEU A 180 5.05 -6.78 -7.01
C LEU A 180 6.28 -6.84 -7.93
N VAL A 181 7.47 -6.92 -7.33
CA VAL A 181 8.74 -7.08 -8.06
C VAL A 181 8.85 -8.49 -8.64
N ALA A 182 8.50 -9.50 -7.85
CA ALA A 182 8.58 -10.90 -8.24
C ALA A 182 7.46 -11.35 -9.19
N ASN A 183 6.31 -10.65 -9.18
CA ASN A 183 5.18 -10.93 -10.05
C ASN A 183 4.51 -9.63 -10.52
N PRO A 184 5.00 -9.01 -11.61
CA PRO A 184 4.47 -7.73 -12.09
C PRO A 184 3.01 -7.74 -12.56
N GLU A 185 2.43 -8.92 -12.83
CA GLU A 185 1.00 -9.07 -13.15
C GLU A 185 0.11 -8.73 -11.94
N VAL A 186 0.62 -8.93 -10.73
CA VAL A 186 -0.03 -8.47 -9.50
C VAL A 186 0.25 -6.99 -9.34
N ALA A 187 -0.66 -6.18 -9.86
CA ALA A 187 -0.63 -4.73 -9.79
C ALA A 187 -1.92 -4.19 -9.17
N HIS A 188 -1.80 -3.05 -8.48
CA HIS A 188 -2.94 -2.37 -7.89
C HIS A 188 -2.77 -0.86 -7.97
N SER A 189 -3.90 -0.14 -8.00
CA SER A 189 -3.94 1.32 -8.05
C SER A 189 -4.93 1.84 -7.03
N MET A 190 -4.57 2.92 -6.34
CA MET A 190 -5.40 3.59 -5.35
C MET A 190 -5.40 5.09 -5.61
N GLN A 191 -6.56 5.71 -5.37
CA GLN A 191 -6.74 7.14 -5.44
C GLN A 191 -7.22 7.68 -4.10
N LEU A 192 -6.73 8.86 -3.73
CA LEU A 192 -7.09 9.56 -2.52
C LEU A 192 -7.36 11.03 -2.82
N HIS A 193 -8.49 11.53 -2.32
CA HIS A 193 -8.81 12.94 -2.29
C HIS A 193 -8.74 13.48 -0.86
N ILE A 194 -8.02 14.59 -0.67
CA ILE A 194 -7.83 15.24 0.62
C ILE A 194 -8.20 16.71 0.48
N THR A 195 -9.14 17.19 1.29
CA THR A 195 -9.42 18.62 1.41
C THR A 195 -8.49 19.26 2.44
N GLN A 196 -7.84 20.36 2.07
CA GLN A 196 -6.96 21.14 2.93
C GLN A 196 -7.72 21.75 4.12
N ARG A 197 -7.20 21.62 5.35
CA ARG A 197 -7.84 22.12 6.59
C ARG A 197 -7.28 23.46 7.07
N ASN A 198 -5.96 23.58 7.24
CA ASN A 198 -5.30 24.76 7.83
C ASN A 198 -4.99 25.82 6.75
N TRP A 199 -6.01 26.37 6.10
CA TRP A 199 -5.83 27.35 5.01
C TRP A 199 -5.86 28.81 5.49
N GLN A 200 -5.89 29.04 6.81
CA GLN A 200 -6.01 30.39 7.35
C GLN A 200 -4.80 31.24 6.95
N SER A 201 -5.12 32.37 6.33
CA SER A 201 -4.22 33.43 5.88
C SER A 201 -4.16 34.55 6.90
#